data_AF-A0AAE4IM61-F1
#
_entry.id   AF-A0AAE4IM61-F1
#
_cell.length_a   1.000
_cell.length_b   1.000
_cell.length_c   1.000
_cell.angle_alpha   90.00
_cell.angle_beta   90.00
_cell.angle_gamma   90.00
#
_symmetry.space_group_name_H-M   'P 1'
#
loop_
_entity.id
_entity.type
_entity.pdbx_description
1 polymer ?
#
loop_
_entity_poly.entity_id
_entity_poly.type
_entity_poly.pdbx_seq_one_letter_code
_entity_poly.pdbx_strand_id
1 'polypeptide(L)'
;MIAIVDYDAGNTRSVVNALKRLGVEATLTSDAEVLLSADRVLFPGVGHARSAMEALQAQGLEAPLRDIKAPFLGICLGMQLMCAYTEEGHTTGLGIVPTKVVRFEEDASRPVPHMGWNHVESIHPRTPQSENPQSKNPVFNSPLFHGISTEDNVYFVHSYYAKVDEAAEVVSHYGVEFAAAIRHENYFGVQFHPEKSGEVGLKILQNFLDLR
;
A
#
# COMPACT_ATOMS: atom_id res chain seq x y z
N MET A 1 13.80 -8.72 12.14
CA MET A 1 14.28 -8.52 10.77
C MET A 1 13.15 -7.99 9.89
N ILE A 2 13.44 -7.08 8.95
CA ILE A 2 12.48 -6.56 7.97
C ILE A 2 12.73 -7.27 6.65
N ALA A 3 11.70 -7.89 6.07
CA ALA A 3 11.79 -8.54 4.77
C ALA A 3 11.08 -7.72 3.69
N ILE A 4 11.64 -7.73 2.48
CA ILE A 4 11.00 -7.24 1.26
C ILE A 4 10.82 -8.45 0.36
N VAL A 5 9.59 -8.70 -0.09
CA VAL A 5 9.30 -9.80 -1.00
C VAL A 5 10.00 -9.54 -2.34
N ASP A 6 10.87 -10.47 -2.73
CA ASP A 6 11.48 -10.51 -4.04
C ASP A 6 10.74 -11.52 -4.90
N TYR A 7 10.07 -11.06 -5.95
CA TYR A 7 9.34 -11.93 -6.87
C TYR A 7 9.47 -11.42 -8.32
N ASP A 8 10.56 -10.70 -8.57
CA ASP A 8 10.96 -10.18 -9.88
C ASP A 8 9.96 -9.19 -10.54
N ALA A 9 9.02 -8.63 -9.75
CA ALA A 9 8.04 -7.62 -10.22
C ALA A 9 8.33 -6.18 -9.76
N GLY A 10 9.59 -5.85 -9.50
CA GLY A 10 10.09 -4.47 -9.57
C GLY A 10 9.81 -3.50 -8.40
N ASN A 11 10.44 -2.33 -8.54
CA ASN A 11 10.69 -1.20 -7.62
C ASN A 11 11.18 -1.50 -6.18
N THR A 12 11.71 -2.69 -5.93
CA THR A 12 12.35 -3.05 -4.65
C THR A 12 13.50 -2.11 -4.27
N ARG A 13 14.28 -1.62 -5.24
CA ARG A 13 15.41 -0.70 -4.99
C ARG A 13 15.00 0.62 -4.35
N SER A 14 13.90 1.24 -4.78
CA SER A 14 13.45 2.51 -4.20
C SER A 14 12.96 2.32 -2.76
N VAL A 15 12.28 1.21 -2.49
CA VAL A 15 11.85 0.83 -1.14
C VAL A 15 13.04 0.56 -0.24
N VAL A 16 14.03 -0.23 -0.69
CA VAL A 16 15.29 -0.47 0.04
C VAL A 16 15.98 0.85 0.35
N ASN A 17 16.07 1.79 -0.60
CA ASN A 17 16.69 3.09 -0.37
C ASN A 17 15.91 3.93 0.65
N ALA A 18 14.59 3.89 0.63
CA ALA A 18 13.76 4.60 1.60
C ALA A 18 13.97 4.03 3.02
N LEU A 19 14.02 2.71 3.19
CA LEU A 19 14.33 2.07 4.47
C LEU A 19 15.74 2.42 4.95
N LYS A 20 16.73 2.45 4.06
CA LYS A 20 18.09 2.89 4.40
C LYS A 20 18.16 4.33 4.89
N ARG A 21 17.35 5.25 4.34
CA ARG A 21 17.25 6.63 4.83
C ARG A 21 16.68 6.71 6.25
N LEU A 22 15.84 5.74 6.62
CA LEU A 22 15.32 5.57 7.99
C LEU A 22 16.31 4.82 8.91
N GLY A 23 17.52 4.48 8.42
CA GLY A 23 18.52 3.73 9.18
C GLY A 23 18.18 2.25 9.37
N VAL A 24 17.27 1.71 8.53
CA VAL A 24 16.81 0.32 8.61
C VAL A 24 17.36 -0.49 7.44
N GLU A 25 18.03 -1.59 7.76
CA GLU A 25 18.40 -2.61 6.78
C GLU A 25 17.26 -3.60 6.59
N ALA A 26 17.03 -4.01 5.34
CA ALA A 26 15.99 -4.95 4.99
C ALA A 26 16.54 -6.07 4.10
N THR A 27 16.03 -7.27 4.29
CA THR A 27 16.39 -8.45 3.52
C THR A 27 15.43 -8.58 2.34
N LEU A 28 15.93 -8.39 1.13
CA LEU A 28 15.22 -8.73 -0.10
C LEU A 28 15.28 -10.25 -0.30
N THR A 29 14.13 -10.93 -0.35
CA THR A 29 14.08 -12.40 -0.35
C THR A 29 12.82 -12.96 -1.00
N SER A 30 12.97 -14.10 -1.67
CA SER A 30 11.89 -14.98 -2.15
C SER A 30 11.76 -16.26 -1.31
N ASP A 31 12.49 -16.35 -0.19
CA ASP A 31 12.45 -17.50 0.72
C ASP A 31 11.24 -17.40 1.65
N ALA A 32 10.33 -18.39 1.55
CA ALA A 32 9.12 -18.47 2.35
C ALA A 32 9.38 -18.51 3.87
N GLU A 33 10.41 -19.22 4.33
CA GLU A 33 10.72 -19.32 5.77
C GLU A 33 11.23 -17.97 6.30
N VAL A 34 12.02 -17.25 5.51
CA VAL A 34 12.48 -15.90 5.86
C VAL A 34 11.31 -14.93 5.92
N LEU A 35 10.38 -14.98 4.97
CA LEU A 35 9.19 -14.14 4.95
C LEU A 35 8.27 -14.42 6.16
N LEU A 36 8.04 -15.69 6.48
CA LEU A 36 7.16 -16.11 7.59
C LEU A 36 7.74 -15.77 8.96
N SER A 37 9.07 -15.69 9.09
CA SER A 37 9.77 -15.38 10.34
C SER A 37 10.17 -13.91 10.50
N ALA A 38 9.88 -13.07 9.50
CA ALA A 38 10.18 -11.64 9.55
C ALA A 38 9.33 -10.91 10.61
N ASP A 39 9.89 -9.86 11.21
CA ASP A 39 9.14 -9.01 12.15
C ASP A 39 8.14 -8.13 11.40
N ARG A 40 8.44 -7.79 10.14
CA ARG A 40 7.58 -7.04 9.20
C ARG A 40 7.93 -7.40 7.77
N VAL A 41 6.92 -7.37 6.90
CA VAL A 41 7.08 -7.69 5.49
C VAL A 41 6.58 -6.54 4.63
N LEU A 42 7.39 -6.10 3.67
CA LEU A 42 6.98 -5.18 2.62
C LEU A 42 6.83 -5.94 1.31
N PHE A 43 5.70 -5.73 0.64
CA PHE A 43 5.35 -6.33 -0.63
C PHE A 43 5.17 -5.24 -1.68
N PRO A 44 6.27 -4.68 -2.22
CA PRO A 44 6.19 -3.74 -3.30
C PRO A 44 5.88 -4.44 -4.63
N GLY A 45 5.30 -3.71 -5.58
CA GLY A 45 5.18 -4.21 -6.94
C GLY A 45 4.97 -3.09 -7.95
N VAL A 46 5.41 -3.34 -9.18
CA VAL A 46 5.10 -2.55 -10.36
C VAL A 46 4.83 -3.49 -11.54
N GLY A 47 4.28 -2.96 -12.63
CA GLY A 47 3.99 -3.76 -13.82
C GLY A 47 2.56 -4.27 -13.82
N HIS A 48 2.35 -5.49 -14.30
CA HIS A 48 1.02 -6.03 -14.63
C HIS A 48 0.63 -7.18 -13.70
N ALA A 49 -0.57 -7.10 -13.11
CA ALA A 49 -1.04 -8.02 -12.08
C ALA A 49 -0.98 -9.50 -12.46
N ARG A 50 -1.38 -9.86 -13.69
CA ARG A 50 -1.33 -11.27 -14.14
C ARG A 50 0.08 -11.84 -14.05
N SER A 51 1.05 -11.14 -14.62
CA SER A 51 2.44 -11.61 -14.68
C SER A 51 3.08 -11.65 -13.29
N ALA A 52 2.71 -10.70 -12.42
CA ALA A 52 3.14 -10.70 -11.03
C ALA A 52 2.58 -11.90 -10.24
N MET A 53 1.29 -12.22 -10.38
CA MET A 53 0.69 -13.41 -9.74
C MET A 53 1.26 -14.72 -10.29
N GLU A 54 1.49 -14.81 -11.61
CA GLU A 54 2.15 -15.97 -12.22
C GLU A 54 3.57 -16.15 -11.68
N ALA A 55 4.34 -15.07 -11.47
CA ALA A 55 5.66 -15.13 -10.87
C ALA A 55 5.62 -15.59 -9.40
N LEU A 56 4.67 -15.09 -8.62
CA LEU A 56 4.46 -15.51 -7.23
C LEU A 56 4.10 -17.00 -7.13
N GLN A 57 3.25 -17.48 -8.04
CA GLN A 57 2.87 -18.89 -8.12
C GLN A 57 4.03 -19.78 -8.51
N ALA A 58 4.80 -19.38 -9.54
CA ALA A 58 5.98 -20.11 -9.98
C ALA A 58 7.05 -20.21 -8.88
N GLN A 59 7.12 -19.23 -7.99
CA GLN A 59 8.03 -19.22 -6.83
C GLN A 59 7.43 -19.85 -5.57
N GLY A 60 6.18 -20.32 -5.61
CA GLY A 60 5.50 -20.91 -4.45
C GLY A 60 5.22 -19.92 -3.31
N LEU A 61 5.16 -18.62 -3.61
CA LEU A 61 5.00 -17.54 -2.63
C LEU A 61 3.55 -17.22 -2.28
N GLU A 62 2.58 -17.70 -3.06
CA GLU A 62 1.17 -17.37 -2.86
C GLU A 62 0.64 -17.78 -1.46
N ALA A 63 0.90 -19.00 -1.02
CA ALA A 63 0.46 -19.46 0.31
C ALA A 63 1.26 -18.80 1.44
N PRO A 64 2.61 -18.76 1.43
CA PRO A 64 3.40 -18.05 2.44
C PRO A 64 2.96 -16.61 2.66
N LEU A 65 2.66 -15.85 1.59
CA LEU A 65 2.24 -14.45 1.71
C LEU A 65 0.89 -14.28 2.40
N ARG A 66 -0.03 -15.25 2.31
CA ARG A 66 -1.32 -15.27 3.02
C ARG A 66 -1.18 -15.68 4.48
N ASP A 67 -0.13 -16.40 4.82
CA ASP A 67 0.08 -16.97 6.15
C ASP A 67 0.92 -16.07 7.09
N ILE A 68 1.49 -14.97 6.58
CA ILE A 68 2.25 -14.01 7.38
C ILE A 68 1.38 -13.40 8.50
N LYS A 69 1.90 -13.45 9.73
CA LYS A 69 1.23 -12.88 10.92
C LYS A 69 1.81 -11.54 11.36
N ALA A 70 3.03 -11.25 10.95
CA ALA A 70 3.68 -9.96 11.16
C ALA A 70 2.97 -8.83 10.39
N PRO A 71 3.12 -7.56 10.80
CA PRO A 71 2.68 -6.44 9.99
C PRO A 71 3.18 -6.55 8.55
N PHE A 72 2.26 -6.48 7.59
CA PHE A 72 2.52 -6.64 6.16
C PHE A 72 2.08 -5.39 5.43
N LEU A 73 2.92 -4.82 4.55
CA LEU A 73 2.60 -3.62 3.77
C LEU A 73 2.71 -3.89 2.26
N GLY A 74 1.57 -3.98 1.59
CA GLY A 74 1.49 -3.95 0.12
C GLY A 74 1.62 -2.52 -0.42
N ILE A 75 2.46 -2.32 -1.44
CA ILE A 75 2.67 -1.00 -2.05
C ILE A 75 2.28 -1.04 -3.53
N CYS A 76 1.39 -0.14 -3.93
CA CYS A 76 0.85 0.00 -5.29
C CYS A 76 0.32 -1.32 -5.85
N LEU A 77 1.04 -1.98 -6.77
CA LEU A 77 0.61 -3.28 -7.29
C LEU A 77 0.55 -4.32 -6.15
N GLY A 78 1.46 -4.27 -5.18
CA GLY A 78 1.41 -5.20 -4.03
C GLY A 78 0.11 -5.10 -3.24
N MET A 79 -0.41 -3.89 -3.01
CA MET A 79 -1.73 -3.69 -2.41
C MET A 79 -2.83 -4.31 -3.29
N GLN A 80 -2.78 -4.10 -4.61
CA GLN A 80 -3.78 -4.64 -5.53
C GLN A 80 -3.75 -6.17 -5.58
N LEU A 81 -2.57 -6.78 -5.51
CA LEU A 81 -2.41 -8.24 -5.50
C LEU A 81 -2.87 -8.87 -4.19
N MET A 82 -2.88 -8.14 -3.07
CA MET A 82 -3.49 -8.62 -1.82
C MET A 82 -5.01 -8.75 -1.91
N CYS A 83 -5.65 -8.01 -2.82
CA CYS A 83 -7.10 -8.02 -2.99
C CYS A 83 -7.58 -9.35 -3.62
N ALA A 84 -8.89 -9.59 -3.59
CA ALA A 84 -9.49 -10.81 -4.13
C ALA A 84 -9.36 -10.91 -5.65
N TYR A 85 -9.48 -9.79 -6.35
CA TYR A 85 -9.49 -9.77 -7.80
C TYR A 85 -9.12 -8.39 -8.35
N THR A 86 -8.44 -8.37 -9.49
CA THR A 86 -8.21 -7.16 -10.29
C THR A 86 -8.66 -7.34 -11.73
N GLU A 87 -9.32 -6.33 -12.28
CA GLU A 87 -9.64 -6.26 -13.71
C GLU A 87 -8.39 -6.25 -14.59
N GLU A 88 -7.23 -5.84 -14.05
CA GLU A 88 -5.97 -5.92 -14.78
C GLU A 88 -5.61 -7.38 -15.10
N GLY A 89 -5.72 -7.73 -16.37
CA GLY A 89 -5.52 -9.10 -16.83
C GLY A 89 -6.54 -10.10 -16.26
N HIS A 90 -7.68 -9.66 -15.73
CA HIS A 90 -8.68 -10.53 -15.10
C HIS A 90 -8.08 -11.50 -14.09
N THR A 91 -7.31 -10.96 -13.14
CA THR A 91 -6.41 -11.73 -12.29
C THR A 91 -7.01 -11.93 -10.90
N THR A 92 -7.06 -13.17 -10.44
CA THR A 92 -7.32 -13.49 -9.03
C THR A 92 -6.08 -13.15 -8.21
N GLY A 93 -6.22 -12.31 -7.19
CA GLY A 93 -5.12 -11.97 -6.29
C GLY A 93 -4.94 -12.99 -5.17
N LEU A 94 -4.17 -12.62 -4.15
CA LEU A 94 -3.94 -13.41 -2.94
C LEU A 94 -5.22 -13.58 -2.11
N GLY A 95 -6.26 -12.78 -2.33
CA GLY A 95 -7.53 -12.91 -1.61
C GLY A 95 -7.42 -12.69 -0.10
N ILE A 96 -6.41 -11.96 0.34
CA ILE A 96 -6.21 -11.55 1.73
C ILE A 96 -7.27 -10.51 2.10
N VAL A 97 -7.54 -9.57 1.19
CA VAL A 97 -8.56 -8.55 1.36
C VAL A 97 -9.72 -8.84 0.40
N PRO A 98 -10.99 -8.92 0.85
CA PRO A 98 -12.14 -9.25 0.00
C PRO A 98 -12.59 -8.09 -0.93
N THR A 99 -11.65 -7.24 -1.34
CA THR A 99 -11.87 -6.06 -2.19
C THR A 99 -11.64 -6.40 -3.66
N LYS A 100 -12.32 -5.67 -4.56
CA LYS A 100 -12.09 -5.72 -6.00
C LYS A 100 -11.34 -4.49 -6.47
N VAL A 101 -10.35 -4.71 -7.33
CA VAL A 101 -9.60 -3.67 -8.02
C VAL A 101 -10.14 -3.54 -9.44
N VAL A 102 -10.49 -2.32 -9.84
CA VAL A 102 -11.14 -2.02 -11.12
C VAL A 102 -10.38 -0.92 -11.87
N ARG A 103 -10.57 -0.81 -13.18
CA ARG A 103 -9.94 0.22 -14.00
C ARG A 103 -10.64 1.57 -13.82
N PHE A 104 -9.88 2.66 -13.82
CA PHE A 104 -10.47 3.99 -14.00
C PHE A 104 -11.14 4.10 -15.37
N GLU A 105 -12.29 4.77 -15.41
CA GLU A 105 -12.88 5.18 -16.68
C GLU A 105 -12.05 6.29 -17.32
N GLU A 106 -11.79 6.17 -18.62
CA GLU A 106 -11.05 7.18 -19.37
C GLU A 106 -11.96 8.38 -19.66
N ASP A 107 -11.54 9.57 -19.26
CA ASP A 107 -12.20 10.84 -19.54
C ASP A 107 -11.16 11.79 -20.14
N ALA A 108 -11.53 12.54 -21.18
CA ALA A 108 -10.66 13.53 -21.82
C ALA A 108 -10.09 14.58 -20.85
N SER A 109 -10.79 14.84 -19.74
CA SER A 109 -10.35 15.75 -18.67
C SER A 109 -9.49 15.09 -17.58
N ARG A 110 -9.39 13.76 -17.57
CA ARG A 110 -8.68 12.96 -16.55
C ARG A 110 -7.92 11.80 -17.21
N PRO A 111 -6.67 12.03 -17.65
CA PRO A 111 -5.89 10.98 -18.30
C PRO A 111 -5.67 9.78 -17.37
N VAL A 112 -5.68 8.57 -17.92
CA VAL A 112 -5.33 7.33 -17.21
C VAL A 112 -3.95 6.88 -17.71
N PRO A 113 -2.98 6.59 -16.82
CA PRO A 113 -3.07 6.41 -15.37
C PRO A 113 -3.31 7.70 -14.57
N HIS A 114 -3.95 7.58 -13.41
CA HIS A 114 -3.85 8.58 -12.34
C HIS A 114 -2.38 8.68 -11.94
N MET A 115 -1.74 9.79 -12.28
CA MET A 115 -0.29 9.98 -12.10
C MET A 115 0.00 11.39 -11.60
N GLY A 116 0.62 11.49 -10.43
CA GLY A 116 0.98 12.76 -9.83
C GLY A 116 0.83 12.76 -8.32
N TRP A 117 0.99 13.96 -7.76
CA TRP A 117 0.76 14.21 -6.34
C TRP A 117 -0.73 14.46 -6.12
N ASN A 118 -1.32 13.75 -5.18
CA ASN A 118 -2.72 13.92 -4.81
C ASN A 118 -2.86 13.76 -3.29
N HIS A 119 -3.87 14.41 -2.71
CA HIS A 119 -4.13 14.35 -1.28
C HIS A 119 -4.95 13.12 -0.92
N VAL A 120 -4.97 12.79 0.36
CA VAL A 120 -5.69 11.63 0.90
C VAL A 120 -6.54 12.04 2.08
N GLU A 121 -7.69 11.37 2.23
CA GLU A 121 -8.72 11.72 3.21
C GLU A 121 -9.08 10.51 4.06
N SER A 122 -9.36 10.73 5.35
CA SER A 122 -9.77 9.66 6.26
C SER A 122 -11.25 9.32 6.06
N ILE A 123 -11.60 8.04 5.92
CA ILE A 123 -13.03 7.61 5.86
C ILE A 123 -13.73 7.81 7.21
N HIS A 124 -12.98 7.61 8.30
CA HIS A 124 -13.48 7.79 9.67
C HIS A 124 -12.60 8.80 10.42
N PRO A 125 -12.67 10.09 10.08
CA PRO A 125 -11.82 11.09 10.71
C PRO A 125 -12.13 11.19 12.20
N ARG A 126 -11.08 11.27 13.03
CA ARG A 126 -11.24 11.59 14.45
C ARG A 126 -11.11 13.08 14.65
N THR A 127 -11.89 13.61 15.60
CA THR A 127 -11.65 14.95 16.12
C THR A 127 -10.36 14.93 16.93
N PRO A 128 -9.43 15.89 16.73
CA PRO A 128 -8.20 15.94 17.50
C PRO A 128 -8.49 15.96 19.02
N GLN A 129 -7.96 14.99 19.77
CA GLN A 129 -8.13 14.93 21.24
C GLN A 129 -7.08 15.75 22.03
N SER A 130 -6.27 16.58 21.34
CA SER A 130 -5.25 17.53 21.86
C SER A 130 -3.79 17.13 21.63
N GLU A 131 -3.08 17.99 20.88
CA GLU A 131 -1.76 18.56 21.24
C GLU A 131 -1.71 20.06 20.87
N ASN A 132 -2.53 20.50 19.91
CA ASN A 132 -2.70 21.90 19.58
C ASN A 132 -4.20 22.27 19.48
N PRO A 133 -4.81 22.92 20.49
CA PRO A 133 -6.26 23.21 20.56
C PRO A 133 -6.78 24.17 19.47
N GLN A 134 -5.89 24.67 18.61
CA GLN A 134 -6.22 25.53 17.46
C GLN A 134 -6.33 24.75 16.15
N SER A 135 -5.83 23.51 16.08
CA SER A 135 -5.97 22.67 14.88
C SER A 135 -7.37 22.04 14.85
N LYS A 136 -8.21 22.51 13.93
CA LYS A 136 -9.54 21.95 13.67
C LYS A 136 -9.53 20.86 12.60
N ASN A 137 -8.36 20.54 12.04
CA ASN A 137 -8.27 19.64 10.91
C ASN A 137 -8.51 18.20 11.36
N PRO A 138 -9.33 17.43 10.63
CA PRO A 138 -9.55 16.02 10.92
C PRO A 138 -8.24 15.24 10.86
N VAL A 139 -8.05 14.28 11.78
CA VAL A 139 -6.88 13.38 11.77
C VAL A 139 -7.28 11.98 11.33
N PHE A 140 -6.35 11.29 10.68
CA PHE A 140 -6.54 9.91 10.26
C PHE A 140 -6.81 8.99 11.45
N ASN A 141 -7.74 8.06 11.26
CA ASN A 141 -7.95 6.93 12.16
C ASN A 141 -7.22 5.68 11.66
N SER A 142 -5.93 5.82 11.35
CA SER A 142 -5.06 4.73 10.91
C SER A 142 -3.68 4.89 11.55
N PRO A 143 -3.06 3.82 12.07
CA PRO A 143 -1.74 3.91 12.66
C PRO A 143 -0.65 4.23 11.62
N LEU A 144 -0.86 3.89 10.33
CA LEU A 144 0.07 4.25 9.25
C LEU A 144 0.16 5.76 9.01
N PHE A 145 -0.92 6.49 9.29
CA PHE A 145 -1.02 7.92 9.02
C PHE A 145 -0.88 8.77 10.29
N HIS A 146 -0.29 8.21 11.36
CA HIS A 146 0.00 8.96 12.57
C HIS A 146 0.95 10.14 12.28
N GLY A 147 0.51 11.36 12.61
CA GLY A 147 1.27 12.59 12.36
C GLY A 147 1.27 13.06 10.90
N ILE A 148 0.40 12.51 10.05
CA ILE A 148 0.18 12.98 8.67
C ILE A 148 -1.05 13.90 8.63
N SER A 149 -0.96 15.01 7.91
CA SER A 149 -2.05 15.95 7.68
C SER A 149 -2.91 15.51 6.50
N THR A 150 -4.22 15.80 6.52
CA THR A 150 -5.09 15.60 5.35
C THR A 150 -4.76 16.51 4.17
N GLU A 151 -3.96 17.55 4.40
CA GLU A 151 -3.44 18.46 3.37
C GLU A 151 -2.14 17.93 2.72
N ASP A 152 -1.54 16.89 3.29
CA ASP A 152 -0.31 16.31 2.75
C ASP A 152 -0.61 15.54 1.46
N ASN A 153 0.30 15.67 0.49
CA ASN A 153 0.20 14.99 -0.78
C ASN A 153 1.12 13.77 -0.82
N VAL A 154 0.66 12.71 -1.49
CA VAL A 154 1.42 11.49 -1.79
C VAL A 154 1.42 11.24 -3.29
N TYR A 155 2.41 10.49 -3.77
CA TYR A 155 2.62 10.26 -5.20
C TYR A 155 1.94 8.98 -5.69
N PHE A 156 1.02 9.13 -6.63
CA PHE A 156 0.29 8.05 -7.29
C PHE A 156 0.79 7.83 -8.72
N VAL A 157 0.75 6.58 -9.18
CA VAL A 157 0.89 6.19 -10.59
C VAL A 157 0.21 4.84 -10.84
N HIS A 158 -1.07 4.86 -11.21
CA HIS A 158 -1.87 3.64 -11.40
C HIS A 158 -3.06 3.84 -12.34
N SER A 159 -3.41 2.81 -13.10
CA SER A 159 -4.63 2.81 -13.96
C SER A 159 -5.80 2.05 -13.33
N TYR A 160 -5.52 1.26 -12.30
CA TYR A 160 -6.49 0.43 -11.59
C TYR A 160 -6.49 0.85 -10.11
N TYR A 161 -7.63 0.70 -9.44
CA TYR A 161 -7.81 1.13 -8.07
C TYR A 161 -8.72 0.16 -7.30
N ALA A 162 -8.47 0.03 -6.00
CA ALA A 162 -9.34 -0.70 -5.09
C ALA A 162 -10.60 0.12 -4.79
N LYS A 163 -11.78 -0.48 -4.93
CA LYS A 163 -13.04 0.17 -4.54
C LYS A 163 -13.05 0.50 -3.04
N VAL A 164 -13.83 1.51 -2.67
CA VAL A 164 -14.08 1.82 -1.26
C VAL A 164 -15.08 0.80 -0.71
N ASP A 165 -14.63 0.01 0.25
CA ASP A 165 -15.42 -0.96 1.00
C ASP A 165 -14.96 -0.99 2.47
N GLU A 166 -15.38 -2.00 3.24
CA GLU A 166 -15.06 -2.11 4.67
C GLU A 166 -13.55 -2.18 4.98
N ALA A 167 -12.72 -2.59 4.02
CA ALA A 167 -11.28 -2.65 4.20
C ALA A 167 -10.60 -1.29 4.02
N ALA A 168 -11.27 -0.29 3.44
CA ALA A 168 -10.67 1.01 3.19
C ALA A 168 -10.49 1.80 4.50
N GLU A 169 -9.28 2.31 4.75
CA GLU A 169 -9.00 3.22 5.89
C GLU A 169 -8.89 4.68 5.43
N VAL A 170 -8.34 4.87 4.23
CA VAL A 170 -8.03 6.18 3.65
C VAL A 170 -8.42 6.18 2.17
N VAL A 171 -9.04 7.26 1.72
CA VAL A 171 -9.48 7.46 0.33
C VAL A 171 -8.71 8.56 -0.35
N SER A 172 -8.81 8.60 -1.68
CA SER A 172 -8.45 9.74 -2.51
C SER A 172 -9.43 9.84 -3.65
N HIS A 173 -9.38 10.96 -4.37
CA HIS A 173 -10.33 11.30 -5.41
C HIS A 173 -9.61 11.53 -6.75
N TYR A 174 -10.02 10.78 -7.77
CA TYR A 174 -9.59 11.00 -9.16
C TYR A 174 -10.73 10.67 -10.12
N GLY A 175 -11.67 11.61 -10.29
CA GLY A 175 -12.93 11.39 -11.02
C GLY A 175 -13.94 10.50 -10.27
N VAL A 176 -13.44 9.55 -9.50
CA VAL A 176 -14.16 8.68 -8.57
C VAL A 176 -13.40 8.63 -7.25
N GLU A 177 -14.11 8.35 -6.16
CA GLU A 177 -13.50 8.01 -4.88
C GLU A 177 -12.93 6.59 -4.94
N PHE A 178 -11.72 6.41 -4.43
CA PHE A 178 -11.05 5.11 -4.37
C PHE A 178 -10.27 4.91 -3.08
N ALA A 179 -10.04 3.67 -2.69
CA ALA A 179 -9.24 3.36 -1.51
C ALA A 179 -7.76 3.67 -1.79
N ALA A 180 -7.23 4.70 -1.14
CA ALA A 180 -5.82 5.07 -1.18
C ALA A 180 -5.00 4.23 -0.18
N ALA A 181 -5.63 3.78 0.90
CA ALA A 181 -5.09 2.74 1.78
C ALA A 181 -6.19 1.78 2.25
N ILE A 182 -5.84 0.50 2.35
CA ILE A 182 -6.69 -0.56 2.88
C ILE A 182 -6.02 -1.24 4.07
N ARG A 183 -6.82 -1.88 4.90
CA ARG A 183 -6.38 -2.72 5.99
C ARG A 183 -7.29 -3.92 6.20
N HIS A 184 -6.68 -5.07 6.45
CA HIS A 184 -7.34 -6.28 6.91
C HIS A 184 -6.44 -6.98 7.94
N GLU A 185 -6.83 -7.03 9.20
CA GLU A 185 -6.01 -7.59 10.29
C GLU A 185 -4.60 -6.94 10.36
N ASN A 186 -3.53 -7.74 10.21
CA ASN A 186 -2.12 -7.32 10.14
C ASN A 186 -1.67 -6.85 8.75
N TYR A 187 -2.54 -6.96 7.75
CA TYR A 187 -2.27 -6.58 6.38
C TYR A 187 -2.69 -5.14 6.11
N PHE A 188 -1.73 -4.34 5.69
CA PHE A 188 -1.90 -2.96 5.25
C PHE A 188 -1.57 -2.87 3.77
N GLY A 189 -2.25 -1.98 3.06
CA GLY A 189 -1.96 -1.69 1.67
C GLY A 189 -2.09 -0.21 1.37
N VAL A 190 -1.17 0.33 0.58
CA VAL A 190 -1.22 1.72 0.08
C VAL A 190 -1.14 1.74 -1.44
N GLN A 191 -2.00 2.53 -2.08
CA GLN A 191 -2.08 2.62 -3.53
C GLN A 191 -1.02 3.56 -4.10
N PHE A 192 -0.64 4.58 -3.33
CA PHE A 192 0.46 5.48 -3.62
C PHE A 192 1.82 4.82 -3.32
N HIS A 193 2.89 5.48 -3.74
CA HIS A 193 4.27 5.06 -3.52
C HIS A 193 4.91 5.86 -2.37
N PRO A 194 4.89 5.36 -1.12
CA PRO A 194 5.48 6.08 0.01
C PRO A 194 6.99 6.31 -0.21
N GLU A 195 7.70 5.39 -0.86
CA GLU A 195 9.11 5.55 -1.22
C GLU A 195 9.38 6.67 -2.24
N LYS A 196 8.34 7.21 -2.89
CA LYS A 196 8.39 8.34 -3.82
C LYS A 196 7.68 9.59 -3.29
N SER A 197 7.09 9.54 -2.10
CA SER A 197 6.23 10.60 -1.54
C SER A 197 6.96 11.54 -0.58
N GLY A 198 8.28 11.70 -0.73
CA GLY A 198 9.08 12.60 0.11
C GLY A 198 9.02 12.28 1.60
N GLU A 199 9.02 13.34 2.44
CA GLU A 199 8.97 13.20 3.91
C GLU A 199 7.68 12.56 4.41
N VAL A 200 6.54 12.85 3.76
CA VAL A 200 5.23 12.25 4.08
C VAL A 200 5.30 10.73 3.90
N GLY A 201 5.86 10.29 2.78
CA GLY A 201 6.05 8.88 2.48
C GLY A 201 7.03 8.18 3.44
N LEU A 202 8.15 8.84 3.78
CA LEU A 202 9.10 8.33 4.78
C LEU A 202 8.45 8.20 6.17
N LYS A 203 7.62 9.17 6.56
CA LYS A 203 6.88 9.12 7.83
C LYS A 203 5.88 7.97 7.85
N ILE A 204 5.17 7.70 6.74
CA ILE A 204 4.27 6.54 6.63
C ILE A 204 5.05 5.22 6.76
N LEU A 205 6.21 5.10 6.10
CA LEU A 205 7.08 3.93 6.25
C LEU A 205 7.59 3.79 7.69
N GLN A 206 8.00 4.87 8.34
CA GLN A 206 8.41 4.86 9.74
C GLN A 206 7.26 4.39 10.65
N ASN A 207 6.06 4.91 10.44
CA ASN A 207 4.89 4.51 11.21
C ASN A 207 4.59 3.00 11.05
N PHE A 208 4.75 2.45 9.84
CA PHE A 208 4.67 1.00 9.62
C PHE A 208 5.75 0.22 10.40
N LEU A 209 6.99 0.72 10.38
CA LEU A 209 8.12 0.13 11.11
C LEU A 209 7.95 0.23 12.65
N ASP A 210 7.10 1.13 13.14
CA ASP A 210 6.85 1.30 14.57
C ASP A 210 5.63 0.49 15.08
N LEU A 211 4.86 -0.14 14.18
CA LEU A 211 3.75 -1.03 14.54
C LEU A 211 4.24 -2.19 15.42
N ARG A 212 3.51 -2.49 16.49
CA ARG A 212 3.79 -3.58 17.43
C ARG A 212 2.82 -4.73 17.26
#